data_AF-A0A1V3XE24-F1
#
_entry.id   AF-A0A1V3XE24-F1
#
_cell.length_a   1.000
_cell.length_b   1.000
_cell.length_c   1.000
_cell.angle_alpha   90.00
_cell.angle_beta   90.00
_cell.angle_gamma   90.00
#
_symmetry.space_group_name_H-M   'P 1'
#
loop_
_entity.id
_entity.type
_entity.pdbx_description
1 polymer ?
#
loop_
_entity_poly.entity_id
_entity_poly.type
_entity_poly.pdbx_seq_one_letter_code
_entity_poly.pdbx_strand_id
1 'polypeptide(L)'
;MFSVGHFGEMEFWLALIKVVAILSLILLGAFLVVTNFVSPQGDRATIENLWNDGGLFPQGFMGLASGFQIAFFAYIGVELVGTAAGETANPRRTIPRAINAVPVRVAIFYVGALVAILAVVPWRRFASGQSPFVTMFSLAGLAAAASVVNFVVTTAAASSANSGVFSTGRMLFGLADEGSAPAVFQRLNRGGCLRRPLSSRLRCC
;
A
#
# COMPACT_ATOMS: atom_id res chain seq x y z
N MET A 1 -25.42 2.10 8.96
CA MET A 1 -26.31 1.78 7.83
C MET A 1 -25.62 2.25 6.55
N PHE A 2 -24.71 1.44 6.01
CA PHE A 2 -24.33 1.50 4.60
C PHE A 2 -24.36 0.04 4.14
N SER A 3 -25.12 -0.25 3.09
CA SER A 3 -25.30 -1.62 2.58
C SER A 3 -23.94 -2.21 2.22
N VAL A 4 -23.72 -3.48 2.59
CA VAL A 4 -22.45 -4.22 2.41
C VAL A 4 -22.01 -4.25 0.93
N GLY A 5 -22.96 -4.07 0.00
CA GLY A 5 -22.66 -3.93 -1.44
C GLY A 5 -21.98 -2.61 -1.83
N HIS A 6 -22.35 -1.48 -1.21
CA HIS A 6 -21.74 -0.18 -1.55
C HIS A 6 -20.29 -0.07 -1.07
N PHE A 7 -19.93 -0.78 0.00
CA PHE A 7 -18.56 -0.80 0.50
C PHE A 7 -17.60 -1.43 -0.51
N GLY A 8 -17.99 -2.57 -1.10
CA GLY A 8 -17.16 -3.26 -2.10
C GLY A 8 -17.00 -2.47 -3.40
N GLU A 9 -18.07 -1.82 -3.86
CA GLU A 9 -18.01 -0.98 -5.07
C GLU A 9 -17.13 0.26 -4.84
N MET A 10 -17.26 0.93 -3.69
CA MET A 10 -16.39 2.06 -3.31
C MET A 10 -14.93 1.64 -3.19
N GLU A 11 -14.64 0.49 -2.59
CA GLU A 11 -13.27 -0.02 -2.48
C GLU A 11 -12.67 -0.35 -3.86
N PHE A 12 -13.47 -0.88 -4.78
CA PHE A 12 -13.07 -1.08 -6.17
C PHE A 12 -12.71 0.23 -6.88
N TRP A 13 -13.55 1.27 -6.75
CA TRP A 13 -13.27 2.59 -7.31
C TRP A 13 -12.01 3.22 -6.71
N LEU A 14 -11.83 3.11 -5.39
CA LEU A 14 -10.62 3.59 -4.72
C LEU A 14 -9.37 2.81 -5.15
N ALA A 15 -9.47 1.50 -5.36
CA ALA A 15 -8.37 0.69 -5.87
C ALA A 15 -7.99 1.06 -7.31
N LEU A 16 -8.99 1.36 -8.17
CA LEU A 16 -8.75 1.80 -9.54
C LEU A 16 -7.96 3.11 -9.58
N ILE A 17 -8.33 4.09 -8.76
CA ILE A 17 -7.61 5.37 -8.67
C ILE A 17 -6.13 5.16 -8.29
N LYS A 18 -5.85 4.26 -7.33
CA LYS A 18 -4.47 3.91 -6.93
C LYS A 18 -3.67 3.35 -8.10
N VAL A 19 -4.25 2.40 -8.85
CA VAL A 19 -3.58 1.76 -9.99
C VAL A 19 -3.29 2.77 -11.10
N VAL A 20 -4.26 3.63 -11.43
CA VAL A 20 -4.08 4.68 -12.45
C VAL A 20 -2.97 5.65 -12.03
N ALA A 21 -2.89 6.04 -10.76
CA ALA A 21 -1.83 6.93 -10.29
C ALA A 21 -0.43 6.32 -10.44
N ILE A 22 -0.27 5.03 -10.10
CA ILE A 22 1.02 4.32 -10.26
C ILE A 22 1.38 4.19 -11.75
N LEU A 23 0.42 3.84 -12.61
CA LEU A 23 0.65 3.74 -14.05
C LEU A 23 1.07 5.09 -14.64
N SER A 24 0.38 6.18 -14.29
CA SER A 24 0.73 7.53 -14.72
C SER A 24 2.14 7.93 -14.28
N LEU A 25 2.56 7.53 -13.07
CA LEU A 25 3.92 7.77 -12.59
C LEU A 25 4.97 7.00 -13.41
N ILE A 26 4.72 5.72 -13.68
CA ILE A 26 5.65 4.89 -14.46
C ILE A 26 5.79 5.46 -15.88
N LEU A 27 4.67 5.83 -16.51
CA LEU A 27 4.66 6.44 -17.83
C LEU A 27 5.37 7.80 -17.83
N LEU A 28 5.16 8.63 -16.80
CA LEU A 28 5.84 9.91 -16.67
C LEU A 28 7.36 9.73 -16.51
N GLY A 29 7.80 8.81 -15.66
CA GLY A 29 9.23 8.52 -15.48
C GLY A 29 9.87 8.03 -16.78
N ALA A 30 9.21 7.10 -17.49
CA ALA A 30 9.68 6.63 -18.79
C ALA A 30 9.76 7.79 -19.80
N PHE A 31 8.76 8.67 -19.85
CA PHE A 31 8.75 9.84 -20.72
C PHE A 31 9.91 10.81 -20.42
N LEU A 32 10.17 11.11 -19.14
CA LEU A 32 11.27 12.00 -18.73
C LEU A 32 12.65 11.41 -19.06
N VAL A 33 12.81 10.09 -18.92
CA VAL A 33 14.05 9.39 -19.31
C VAL A 33 14.25 9.42 -20.83
N VAL A 34 13.20 9.13 -21.62
CA VAL A 34 13.29 9.13 -23.10
C VAL A 34 13.60 10.54 -23.63
N THR A 35 13.01 11.57 -23.03
CA THR A 35 13.23 12.97 -23.41
C THR A 35 14.56 13.55 -22.89
N ASN A 36 15.36 12.77 -22.15
CA ASN A 36 16.60 13.23 -21.51
C ASN A 36 16.39 14.52 -20.68
N PHE A 37 15.28 14.57 -19.95
CA PHE A 37 14.91 15.73 -19.14
C PHE A 37 16.01 16.08 -18.12
N VAL A 38 16.32 17.36 -18.00
CA VAL A 38 17.23 17.88 -16.98
C VAL A 38 16.38 18.57 -15.93
N SER A 39 16.48 18.11 -14.69
CA SER A 39 15.76 18.73 -13.58
C SER A 39 16.25 20.17 -13.36
N PRO A 40 15.44 21.05 -12.75
CA PRO A 40 15.89 22.40 -12.37
C PRO A 40 17.12 22.41 -11.45
N GLN A 41 17.45 21.26 -10.86
CA GLN A 41 18.60 21.05 -9.96
C GLN A 41 19.86 20.56 -10.69
N GLY A 42 19.79 20.39 -12.02
CA GLY A 42 20.89 19.97 -12.87
C GLY A 42 21.02 18.45 -13.06
N ASP A 43 20.14 17.66 -12.47
CA ASP A 43 20.20 16.20 -12.55
C ASP A 43 19.49 15.71 -13.83
N ARG A 44 20.16 14.84 -14.59
CA ARG A 44 19.60 14.25 -15.82
C ARG A 44 18.77 13.01 -15.51
N ALA A 45 17.60 12.90 -16.12
CA ALA A 45 16.80 11.67 -16.09
C ALA A 45 17.49 10.60 -16.97
N THR A 46 18.06 9.58 -16.34
CA THR A 46 18.74 8.47 -16.99
C THR A 46 18.63 7.20 -16.14
N ILE A 47 18.59 6.04 -16.80
CA ILE A 47 18.59 4.74 -16.11
C ILE A 47 19.86 4.57 -15.26
N GLU A 48 20.95 5.22 -15.65
CA GLU A 48 22.20 5.13 -14.91
C GLU A 48 22.11 5.70 -13.47
N ASN A 49 21.11 6.54 -13.17
CA ASN A 49 20.86 7.02 -11.81
C ASN A 49 20.55 5.88 -10.81
N LEU A 50 20.22 4.68 -11.29
CA LEU A 50 20.04 3.51 -10.44
C LEU A 50 21.35 3.04 -9.78
N TRP A 51 22.51 3.34 -10.36
CA TRP A 51 23.80 2.82 -9.88
C TRP A 51 24.96 3.83 -9.88
N ASN A 52 24.82 5.00 -10.51
CA ASN A 52 25.92 5.97 -10.64
C ASN A 52 26.39 6.59 -9.30
N ASP A 53 25.60 6.51 -8.24
CA ASP A 53 25.85 7.19 -6.96
C ASP A 53 26.44 6.30 -5.86
N GLY A 54 27.47 5.52 -6.21
CA GLY A 54 28.12 4.57 -5.29
C GLY A 54 27.69 3.12 -5.46
N GLY A 55 27.12 2.77 -6.64
CA GLY A 55 26.69 1.41 -6.97
C GLY A 55 25.39 1.01 -6.28
N LEU A 56 25.15 -0.30 -6.16
CA LEU A 56 23.96 -0.87 -5.53
C LEU A 56 23.98 -0.79 -3.98
N PHE A 57 25.16 -0.59 -3.38
CA PHE A 57 25.34 -0.56 -1.92
C PHE A 57 26.04 0.73 -1.44
N PRO A 58 25.50 1.93 -1.74
CA PRO A 58 26.17 3.19 -1.42
C PRO A 58 26.28 3.47 0.09
N GLN A 59 25.38 2.87 0.89
CA GLN A 59 25.39 2.95 2.36
C GLN A 59 25.93 1.68 3.03
N GLY A 60 26.57 0.79 2.25
CA GLY A 60 27.05 -0.51 2.71
C GLY A 60 25.93 -1.49 3.12
N PHE A 61 26.32 -2.60 3.74
CA PHE A 61 25.40 -3.67 4.14
C PHE A 61 24.36 -3.23 5.19
N MET A 62 24.75 -2.33 6.11
CA MET A 62 23.83 -1.83 7.13
C MET A 62 22.70 -0.98 6.52
N GLY A 63 22.99 -0.21 5.46
CA GLY A 63 21.98 0.52 4.70
C GLY A 63 21.02 -0.39 3.93
N LEU A 64 21.52 -1.52 3.42
CA LEU A 64 20.67 -2.55 2.83
C LEU A 64 19.71 -3.14 3.88
N ALA A 65 20.23 -3.50 5.05
CA ALA A 65 19.43 -4.10 6.12
C ALA A 65 18.31 -3.16 6.60
N SER A 66 18.59 -1.87 6.76
CA SER A 66 17.59 -0.87 7.16
C SER A 66 16.55 -0.62 6.06
N GLY A 67 16.97 -0.54 4.79
CA GLY A 67 16.06 -0.40 3.65
C GLY A 67 15.18 -1.65 3.46
N PHE A 68 15.74 -2.84 3.65
CA PHE A 68 15.02 -4.12 3.58
C PHE A 68 13.89 -4.19 4.60
N GLN A 69 14.12 -3.73 5.83
CA GLN A 69 13.07 -3.67 6.85
C GLN A 69 11.90 -2.79 6.38
N ILE A 70 12.16 -1.58 5.89
CA ILE A 70 11.11 -0.68 5.40
C ILE A 70 10.35 -1.31 4.22
N ALA A 71 11.07 -1.95 3.30
CA ALA A 71 10.45 -2.68 2.19
C ALA A 71 9.54 -3.80 2.70
N PHE A 72 9.98 -4.60 3.67
CA PHE A 72 9.17 -5.66 4.27
C PHE A 72 7.90 -5.11 4.93
N PHE A 73 8.01 -4.00 5.68
CA PHE A 73 6.85 -3.33 6.28
C PHE A 73 5.81 -2.88 5.24
N ALA A 74 6.23 -2.52 4.02
CA ALA A 74 5.31 -2.12 2.94
C ALA A 74 4.45 -3.28 2.40
N TYR A 75 4.84 -4.53 2.66
CA TYR A 75 4.09 -5.73 2.25
C TYR A 75 3.22 -6.33 3.37
N ILE A 76 3.17 -5.71 4.55
CA ILE A 76 2.19 -6.06 5.57
C ILE A 76 0.79 -5.74 5.01
N GLY A 77 -0.16 -6.62 5.24
CA GLY A 77 -1.52 -6.57 4.69
C GLY A 77 -1.81 -7.67 3.69
N VAL A 78 -0.79 -8.36 3.15
CA VAL A 78 -1.01 -9.51 2.24
C VAL A 78 -1.68 -10.69 2.93
N GLU A 79 -1.64 -10.75 4.28
CA GLU A 79 -2.34 -11.80 5.04
C GLU A 79 -3.87 -11.72 4.92
N LEU A 80 -4.44 -10.57 4.50
CA LEU A 80 -5.88 -10.45 4.22
C LEU A 80 -6.34 -11.42 3.12
N VAL A 81 -5.46 -11.78 2.19
CA VAL A 81 -5.80 -12.78 1.17
C VAL A 81 -6.11 -14.13 1.83
N GLY A 82 -5.46 -14.44 2.95
CA GLY A 82 -5.70 -15.63 3.76
C GLY A 82 -7.01 -15.59 4.57
N THR A 83 -7.51 -14.42 4.95
CA THR A 83 -8.82 -14.31 5.62
C THR A 83 -9.97 -14.38 4.60
N ALA A 84 -9.82 -13.71 3.45
CA ALA A 84 -10.78 -13.77 2.34
C ALA A 84 -10.89 -15.17 1.71
N ALA A 85 -9.82 -15.96 1.79
CA ALA A 85 -9.78 -17.37 1.40
C ALA A 85 -10.89 -18.21 2.07
N GLY A 86 -11.21 -17.95 3.34
CA GLY A 86 -12.27 -18.65 4.10
C GLY A 86 -13.69 -18.33 3.63
N GLU A 87 -13.90 -17.19 2.99
CA GLU A 87 -15.20 -16.72 2.49
C GLU A 87 -15.37 -16.98 0.98
N THR A 88 -14.38 -17.59 0.32
CA THR A 88 -14.36 -17.78 -1.14
C THR A 88 -15.16 -19.01 -1.56
N ALA A 89 -16.03 -18.88 -2.58
CA ALA A 89 -16.88 -19.98 -3.07
C ALA A 89 -16.13 -21.23 -3.57
N ASN A 90 -14.87 -21.10 -4.02
CA ASN A 90 -14.04 -22.19 -4.53
C ASN A 90 -12.58 -22.09 -4.02
N PRO A 91 -12.33 -22.37 -2.74
CA PRO A 91 -11.04 -22.10 -2.11
C PRO A 91 -9.89 -22.91 -2.74
N ARG A 92 -10.14 -24.17 -3.12
CA ARG A 92 -9.13 -25.07 -3.72
C ARG A 92 -8.50 -24.56 -5.01
N ARG A 93 -9.19 -23.71 -5.78
CA ARG A 93 -8.67 -23.13 -7.04
C ARG A 93 -8.35 -21.65 -6.92
N THR A 94 -9.15 -20.89 -6.20
CA THR A 94 -9.00 -19.44 -6.12
C THR A 94 -7.84 -19.06 -5.19
N ILE A 95 -7.66 -19.76 -4.07
CA ILE A 95 -6.60 -19.43 -3.10
C ILE A 95 -5.20 -19.59 -3.71
N PRO A 96 -4.84 -20.74 -4.33
CA PRO A 96 -3.49 -20.89 -4.90
C PRO A 96 -3.20 -19.88 -6.01
N ARG A 97 -4.23 -19.54 -6.82
CA ARG A 97 -4.10 -18.51 -7.86
C ARG A 97 -3.88 -17.12 -7.27
N ALA A 98 -4.64 -16.76 -6.25
CA ALA A 98 -4.51 -15.45 -5.59
C ALA A 98 -3.15 -15.31 -4.90
N ILE A 99 -2.70 -16.34 -4.17
CA ILE A 99 -1.40 -16.38 -3.48
C ILE A 99 -0.23 -16.16 -4.46
N ASN A 100 -0.28 -16.75 -5.66
CA ASN A 100 0.80 -16.59 -6.63
C ASN A 100 0.66 -15.31 -7.46
N ALA A 101 -0.56 -14.87 -7.78
CA ALA A 101 -0.75 -13.74 -8.69
C ALA A 101 -0.64 -12.38 -8.00
N VAL A 102 -1.16 -12.24 -6.77
CA VAL A 102 -1.23 -10.95 -6.09
C VAL A 102 0.16 -10.40 -5.76
N PRO A 103 1.07 -11.15 -5.11
CA PRO A 103 2.39 -10.64 -4.77
C PRO A 103 3.21 -10.27 -6.02
N VAL A 104 3.16 -11.09 -7.07
CA VAL A 104 3.87 -10.82 -8.33
C VAL A 104 3.38 -9.51 -8.95
N ARG A 105 2.06 -9.30 -9.01
CA ARG A 105 1.49 -8.06 -9.58
C ARG A 105 1.88 -6.83 -8.76
N VAL A 106 1.82 -6.91 -7.42
CA VAL A 106 2.24 -5.80 -6.55
C VAL A 106 3.74 -5.53 -6.66
N ALA A 107 4.57 -6.58 -6.73
CA ALA A 107 6.01 -6.45 -6.92
C ALA A 107 6.37 -5.73 -8.23
N ILE A 108 5.69 -6.07 -9.33
CA ILE A 108 5.90 -5.41 -10.64
C ILE A 108 5.60 -3.90 -10.54
N PHE A 109 4.47 -3.51 -9.94
CA PHE A 109 4.13 -2.10 -9.78
C PHE A 109 5.07 -1.36 -8.83
N TYR A 110 5.47 -2.00 -7.73
CA TYR A 110 6.40 -1.44 -6.76
C TYR A 110 7.78 -1.19 -7.36
N VAL A 111 8.38 -2.22 -7.97
CA VAL A 111 9.69 -2.11 -8.63
C VAL A 111 9.62 -1.14 -9.81
N GLY A 112 8.56 -1.22 -10.63
CA GLY A 112 8.37 -0.31 -11.75
C GLY A 112 8.30 1.16 -11.32
N ALA A 113 7.55 1.46 -10.26
CA ALA A 113 7.49 2.81 -9.71
C ALA A 113 8.83 3.27 -9.13
N LEU A 114 9.55 2.40 -8.39
CA LEU A 114 10.88 2.73 -7.88
C LEU A 114 11.88 3.01 -8.99
N VAL A 115 11.92 2.17 -10.03
CA VAL A 115 12.80 2.39 -11.19
C VAL A 115 12.46 3.72 -11.87
N ALA A 116 11.18 4.00 -12.10
CA ALA A 116 10.74 5.25 -12.71
C ALA A 116 11.16 6.49 -11.88
N ILE A 117 11.04 6.43 -10.56
CA ILE A 117 11.42 7.52 -9.65
C ILE A 117 12.94 7.71 -9.63
N LEU A 118 13.69 6.62 -9.42
CA LEU A 118 15.14 6.65 -9.26
C LEU A 118 15.86 6.95 -10.58
N ALA A 119 15.29 6.58 -11.72
CA ALA A 119 15.84 6.95 -13.03
C ALA A 119 15.74 8.47 -13.27
N VAL A 120 14.73 9.15 -12.73
CA VAL A 120 14.56 10.59 -12.95
C VAL A 120 15.30 11.42 -11.91
N VAL A 121 15.24 11.02 -10.63
CA VAL A 121 15.84 11.77 -9.52
C VAL A 121 16.81 10.88 -8.76
N PRO A 122 18.09 11.25 -8.67
CA PRO A 122 19.08 10.55 -7.85
C PRO A 122 18.61 10.37 -6.40
N TRP A 123 18.85 9.19 -5.83
CA TRP A 123 18.33 8.84 -4.49
C TRP A 123 18.77 9.81 -3.38
N ARG A 124 19.92 10.46 -3.54
CA ARG A 124 20.46 11.46 -2.61
C ARG A 124 19.65 12.76 -2.51
N ARG A 125 18.77 13.04 -3.48
CA ARG A 125 17.93 14.26 -3.51
C ARG A 125 16.64 14.11 -2.73
N PHE A 126 16.27 12.90 -2.32
CA PHE A 126 15.08 12.69 -1.49
C PHE A 126 15.37 13.12 -0.06
N ALA A 127 15.07 14.38 0.24
CA ALA A 127 15.09 14.93 1.59
C ALA A 127 13.95 14.35 2.44
N SER A 128 14.18 14.23 3.75
CA SER A 128 13.17 13.83 4.72
C SER A 128 11.94 14.74 4.66
N GLY A 129 10.76 14.16 4.43
CA GLY A 129 9.47 14.86 4.47
C GLY A 129 8.84 15.19 3.11
N GLN A 130 9.53 14.94 2.00
CA GLN A 130 8.95 15.07 0.66
C GLN A 130 8.59 13.69 0.10
N SER A 131 7.39 13.55 -0.46
CA SER A 131 6.96 12.31 -1.12
C SER A 131 7.61 12.21 -2.49
N PRO A 132 8.40 11.14 -2.78
CA PRO A 132 9.03 10.94 -4.09
C PRO A 132 8.01 10.94 -5.24
N PHE A 133 6.80 10.45 -4.96
CA PHE A 133 5.67 10.48 -5.89
C PHE A 133 5.31 11.91 -6.26
N VAL A 134 5.15 12.79 -5.27
CA VAL A 134 4.76 14.20 -5.48
C VAL A 134 5.90 14.95 -6.18
N THR A 135 7.15 14.71 -5.78
CA THR A 135 8.34 15.33 -6.38
C THR A 135 8.40 15.07 -7.90
N MET A 136 8.13 13.83 -8.33
CA MET A 136 8.11 13.47 -9.75
C MET A 136 7.11 14.30 -10.58
N PHE A 137 5.87 14.44 -10.12
CA PHE A 137 4.85 15.22 -10.85
C PHE A 137 5.12 16.73 -10.80
N SER A 138 5.71 17.22 -9.71
CA SER A 138 6.15 18.62 -9.60
C SER A 138 7.26 18.95 -10.61
N LEU A 139 8.22 18.04 -10.83
CA LEU A 139 9.32 18.23 -11.78
C LEU A 139 8.84 18.32 -13.22
N ALA A 140 7.74 17.64 -13.57
CA ALA A 140 7.11 17.72 -14.88
C ALA A 140 6.34 19.03 -15.12
N GLY A 141 6.37 20.00 -14.18
CA GLY A 141 5.66 21.27 -14.28
C GLY A 141 4.15 21.16 -14.01
N LEU A 142 3.67 19.99 -13.58
CA LEU A 142 2.26 19.71 -13.34
C LEU A 142 1.94 19.92 -11.85
N ALA A 143 1.98 21.18 -11.38
CA ALA A 143 1.68 21.50 -9.98
C ALA A 143 0.28 21.00 -9.55
N ALA A 144 -0.69 21.03 -10.46
CA ALA A 144 -2.02 20.45 -10.23
C ALA A 144 -2.00 18.91 -10.12
N ALA A 145 -1.11 18.22 -10.85
CA ALA A 145 -0.98 16.77 -10.73
C ALA A 145 -0.29 16.38 -9.42
N ALA A 146 0.65 17.18 -8.94
CA ALA A 146 1.33 16.95 -7.66
C ALA A 146 0.34 16.95 -6.47
N SER A 147 -0.62 17.88 -6.45
CA SER A 147 -1.66 17.92 -5.40
C SER A 147 -2.65 16.76 -5.52
N VAL A 148 -3.06 16.39 -6.74
CA VAL A 148 -3.90 15.22 -7.00
C VAL A 148 -3.22 13.94 -6.52
N VAL A 149 -1.94 13.76 -6.81
CA VAL A 149 -1.20 12.56 -6.38
C VAL A 149 -1.07 12.49 -4.87
N ASN A 150 -0.82 13.63 -4.20
CA ASN A 150 -0.83 13.66 -2.73
C ASN A 150 -2.21 13.28 -2.15
N PHE A 151 -3.29 13.76 -2.76
CA PHE A 151 -4.66 13.37 -2.40
C PHE A 151 -4.90 11.87 -2.61
N VAL A 152 -4.42 11.30 -3.73
CA VAL A 152 -4.52 9.87 -4.01
C VAL A 152 -3.74 9.05 -2.98
N VAL A 153 -2.50 9.42 -2.66
CA VAL A 153 -1.67 8.69 -1.68
C VAL A 153 -2.29 8.72 -0.29
N THR A 154 -2.79 9.87 0.15
CA THR A 154 -3.44 9.99 1.48
C THR A 154 -4.76 9.20 1.54
N THR A 155 -5.58 9.28 0.50
CA THR A 155 -6.80 8.48 0.38
C THR A 155 -6.47 6.98 0.30
N ALA A 156 -5.38 6.61 -0.37
CA ALA A 156 -4.93 5.24 -0.47
C ALA A 156 -4.54 4.66 0.88
N ALA A 157 -3.78 5.43 1.66
CA ALA A 157 -3.40 5.07 3.03
C ALA A 157 -4.62 4.93 3.94
N ALA A 158 -5.57 5.89 3.88
CA ALA A 158 -6.81 5.83 4.66
C ALA A 158 -7.67 4.61 4.30
N SER A 159 -7.81 4.30 3.02
CA SER A 159 -8.52 3.12 2.53
C SER A 159 -7.88 1.82 3.03
N SER A 160 -6.55 1.68 2.90
CA SER A 160 -5.84 0.49 3.39
C SER A 160 -5.93 0.35 4.91
N ALA A 161 -5.87 1.45 5.66
CA ALA A 161 -6.06 1.45 7.11
C ALA A 161 -7.46 0.99 7.51
N ASN A 162 -8.51 1.41 6.77
CA ASN A 162 -9.87 0.99 7.04
C ASN A 162 -10.06 -0.53 6.83
N SER A 163 -9.56 -1.08 5.71
CA SER A 163 -9.61 -2.52 5.46
C SER A 163 -8.77 -3.31 6.47
N GLY A 164 -7.64 -2.75 6.92
CA GLY A 164 -6.80 -3.32 7.98
C GLY A 164 -7.51 -3.40 9.34
N VAL A 165 -8.20 -2.32 9.76
CA VAL A 165 -9.00 -2.30 11.00
C VAL A 165 -10.14 -3.32 10.91
N PHE A 166 -10.81 -3.41 9.77
CA PHE A 166 -11.90 -4.36 9.55
C PHE A 166 -11.44 -5.82 9.67
N SER A 167 -10.32 -6.17 9.01
CA SER A 167 -9.79 -7.54 9.08
C SER A 167 -9.24 -7.88 10.46
N THR A 168 -8.56 -6.93 11.12
CA THR A 168 -8.06 -7.15 12.50
C THR A 168 -9.21 -7.42 13.45
N GLY A 169 -10.33 -6.72 13.31
CA GLY A 169 -11.54 -6.98 14.08
C GLY A 169 -12.09 -8.40 13.88
N ARG A 170 -12.13 -8.88 12.63
CA ARG A 170 -12.57 -10.26 12.32
C ARG A 170 -11.63 -11.32 12.88
N MET A 171 -10.32 -11.12 12.73
CA MET A 171 -9.31 -12.05 13.27
C MET A 171 -9.39 -12.11 14.81
N LEU A 172 -9.56 -10.97 15.46
CA LEU A 172 -9.68 -10.88 16.92
C LEU A 172 -10.99 -11.51 17.43
N PHE A 173 -12.08 -11.40 16.67
CA PHE A 173 -13.34 -12.09 16.96
C PHE A 173 -13.17 -13.62 16.87
N GLY A 174 -12.54 -14.12 15.79
CA GLY A 174 -12.26 -15.56 15.64
C GLY A 174 -11.38 -16.12 16.76
N LEU A 175 -10.32 -15.40 17.14
CA LEU A 175 -9.48 -15.77 18.28
C LEU A 175 -10.26 -15.77 19.60
N ALA A 176 -11.22 -14.86 19.77
CA ALA A 176 -12.03 -14.81 20.98
C ALA A 176 -13.05 -15.95 21.02
N ASP A 177 -13.64 -16.32 19.88
CA ASP A 177 -14.54 -17.48 19.74
C ASP A 177 -13.82 -18.80 20.09
N GLU A 178 -12.57 -18.94 19.64
CA GLU A 178 -11.68 -20.06 19.99
C GLU A 178 -11.11 -20.00 21.43
N GLY A 179 -11.49 -18.99 22.23
CA GLY A 179 -11.03 -18.81 23.61
C GLY A 179 -9.56 -18.34 23.76
N SER A 180 -8.89 -18.01 22.65
CA SER A 180 -7.50 -17.54 22.61
C SER A 180 -7.36 -16.01 22.76
N ALA A 181 -8.47 -15.27 22.77
CA ALA A 181 -8.52 -13.83 23.06
C ALA A 181 -9.63 -13.50 24.08
N PRO A 182 -9.55 -12.35 24.79
CA PRO A 182 -10.53 -11.96 25.80
C PRO A 182 -11.97 -11.98 25.27
N ALA A 183 -12.91 -12.56 26.03
CA ALA A 183 -14.34 -12.70 25.67
C ALA A 183 -15.06 -11.36 25.40
N VAL A 184 -14.45 -10.23 25.79
CA VAL A 184 -14.88 -8.88 25.38
C VAL A 184 -14.98 -8.76 23.86
N PHE A 185 -14.13 -9.46 23.12
CA PHE A 185 -14.08 -9.41 21.67
C PHE A 185 -15.12 -10.29 20.96
N GLN A 186 -15.88 -11.13 21.70
CA GLN A 186 -16.99 -11.93 21.16
C GLN A 186 -18.30 -11.13 20.97
N ARG A 187 -18.39 -9.87 21.45
CA ARG A 187 -19.64 -9.08 21.37
C ARG A 187 -19.67 -8.17 20.14
N LEU A 188 -20.48 -8.55 19.15
CA LEU A 188 -20.81 -7.74 17.98
C LEU A 188 -22.00 -6.80 18.27
N ASN A 189 -21.91 -5.54 17.83
CA ASN A 189 -23.05 -4.62 17.78
C ASN A 189 -23.97 -5.00 16.59
N ARG A 190 -25.23 -4.52 16.55
CA ARG A 190 -26.23 -4.84 15.50
C ARG A 190 -25.79 -4.53 14.04
N GLY A 191 -24.66 -3.85 13.84
CA GLY A 191 -24.04 -3.58 12.54
C GLY A 191 -22.74 -4.35 12.27
N GLY A 192 -22.41 -5.41 13.03
CA GLY A 192 -21.23 -6.25 12.81
C GLY A 192 -19.89 -5.69 13.31
N CYS A 193 -19.91 -4.62 14.13
CA CYS A 193 -18.70 -4.01 14.69
C CYS A 193 -18.54 -4.36 16.18
N LEU A 194 -17.31 -4.66 16.60
CA LEU A 194 -16.96 -5.01 17.98
C LEU A 194 -17.33 -3.89 18.96
N ARG A 195 -18.13 -4.19 19.99
CA ARG A 195 -18.57 -3.22 21.00
C ARG A 195 -17.64 -3.27 22.22
N ARG A 196 -17.14 -2.10 22.67
CA ARG A 196 -16.44 -1.96 23.96
C ARG A 196 -17.27 -2.60 25.09
N PRO A 197 -16.63 -3.22 26.10
CA PRO A 197 -17.35 -3.73 27.25
C PRO A 197 -17.78 -2.53 28.10
N LEU A 198 -19.06 -2.16 28.03
CA LEU A 198 -19.64 -1.47 29.17
C LEU A 198 -19.68 -2.50 30.31
N SER A 199 -18.86 -2.22 31.31
CA SER A 199 -18.84 -2.80 32.63
C SER A 199 -20.16 -3.43 33.08
N SER A 200 -20.03 -4.59 33.75
CA SER A 200 -21.00 -5.14 34.70
C SER A 200 -22.42 -5.37 34.18
N ARG A 201 -22.74 -6.64 33.95
CA ARG A 201 -24.01 -7.32 34.30
C ARG A 201 -23.81 -8.79 33.91
N LEU A 202 -23.36 -9.62 34.85
CA LEU A 202 -24.21 -10.43 35.74
C LEU A 202 -25.18 -11.31 34.95
N ARG A 203 -24.91 -12.62 35.04
CA ARG A 203 -25.88 -13.72 35.05
C ARG A 203 -26.65 -13.96 33.75
N CYS A 204 -26.43 -15.14 33.16
CA CYS A 204 -27.38 -16.25 33.12
C CYS A 204 -27.31 -16.99 31.78
N CYS A 205 -27.16 -18.31 31.94
CA CYS A 205 -27.47 -19.43 31.04
C CYS A 205 -26.70 -19.51 29.73
#